data_AF-A0A0Q8EGS1-F1
#
_entry.id   AF-A0A0Q8EGS1-F1
#
_cell.length_a   1.000
_cell.length_b   1.000
_cell.length_c   1.000
_cell.angle_alpha   90.00
_cell.angle_beta   90.00
_cell.angle_gamma   90.00
#
_symmetry.space_group_name_H-M   'P 1'
#
loop_
_entity.id
_entity.type
_entity.pdbx_description
1 polymer ?
#
loop_
_entity_poly.entity_id
_entity_poly.type
_entity_poly.pdbx_seq_one_letter_code
_entity_poly.pdbx_strand_id
1 'polypeptide(L)'
;MAALAGVTGLVELLGIEMVALLAALAVAYFVVALMPAWWPALRAFRGKTRLPRPFLFVGVVAALVYGVYFLWGCIVLLPLEAYRIFIAPQLAAAGLPHGAWLVRGLDLVGGYGWLVAAAIQLVFTVWLTRRLARRWPSICAALSAVEPPQA
;
A
#
# COMPACT_ATOMS: atom_id res chain seq x y z
N MET A 1 26.48 -16.20 8.28
CA MET A 1 26.92 -16.01 9.68
C MET A 1 26.87 -14.55 10.15
N ALA A 2 27.18 -13.54 9.32
CA ALA A 2 27.06 -12.13 9.70
C ALA A 2 25.63 -11.67 10.09
N ALA A 3 24.60 -12.19 9.43
CA ALA A 3 23.20 -11.87 9.75
C ALA A 3 22.76 -12.36 11.15
N LEU A 4 23.30 -13.49 11.61
CA LEU A 4 22.99 -14.04 12.94
C LEU A 4 23.62 -13.20 14.06
N ALA A 5 24.83 -12.70 13.85
CA ALA A 5 25.52 -11.82 14.81
C ALA A 5 24.81 -10.47 15.00
N GLY A 6 24.24 -9.92 13.91
CA GLY A 6 23.45 -8.68 13.98
C GLY A 6 22.12 -8.86 14.71
N VAL A 7 21.46 -10.02 14.55
CA VAL A 7 20.20 -10.35 15.23
C VAL A 7 20.43 -10.55 16.73
N THR A 8 21.50 -11.23 17.13
CA THR A 8 21.84 -11.42 18.55
C THR A 8 22.17 -10.11 19.25
N GLY A 9 22.90 -9.18 18.59
CA GLY A 9 23.17 -7.86 19.15
C GLY A 9 21.92 -6.98 19.31
N LEU A 10 20.94 -7.11 18.40
CA LEU A 10 19.64 -6.44 18.52
C LEU A 10 18.82 -6.96 19.71
N VAL A 11 18.84 -8.27 19.95
CA VAL A 11 18.14 -8.91 21.09
C VAL A 11 18.75 -8.48 22.42
N GLU A 12 20.07 -8.33 22.50
CA GLU A 12 20.75 -7.85 23.71
C GLU A 12 20.47 -6.37 24.00
N LEU A 13 20.34 -5.53 22.96
CA LEU A 13 20.11 -4.08 23.11
C LEU A 13 18.65 -3.70 23.39
N LEU A 14 17.69 -4.36 22.74
CA LEU A 14 16.26 -4.04 22.86
C LEU A 14 15.50 -4.96 23.83
N GLY A 15 16.08 -6.10 24.20
CA GLY A 15 15.36 -7.16 24.90
C GLY A 15 14.48 -7.99 23.98
N ILE A 16 14.35 -9.28 24.28
CA ILE A 16 13.67 -10.26 23.42
C ILE A 16 12.19 -9.92 23.19
N GLU A 17 11.53 -9.28 24.17
CA GLU A 17 10.12 -8.88 24.08
C GLU A 17 9.90 -7.79 23.02
N MET A 18 10.78 -6.77 22.96
CA MET A 18 10.68 -5.72 21.94
C MET A 18 11.00 -6.26 20.54
N VAL A 19 11.98 -7.15 20.42
CA VAL A 19 12.30 -7.80 19.14
C VAL A 19 11.12 -8.65 18.66
N ALA A 20 10.47 -9.39 19.56
CA ALA A 20 9.27 -10.15 19.24
C ALA A 20 8.09 -9.25 18.82
N LEU A 21 7.87 -8.12 19.51
CA LEU A 21 6.85 -7.13 19.16
C LEU A 21 7.11 -6.51 17.79
N LEU A 22 8.36 -6.11 17.50
CA LEU A 22 8.74 -5.56 16.20
C LEU A 22 8.59 -6.59 15.08
N ALA A 23 8.97 -7.84 15.32
CA ALA A 23 8.78 -8.93 14.38
C ALA A 23 7.29 -9.19 14.13
N ALA A 24 6.47 -9.23 15.18
CA ALA A 24 5.02 -9.38 15.05
C ALA A 24 4.39 -8.23 14.26
N LEU A 25 4.82 -6.99 14.51
CA LEU A 25 4.39 -5.80 13.78
C LEU A 25 4.78 -5.89 12.30
N ALA A 26 6.01 -6.33 12.00
CA ALA A 26 6.48 -6.50 10.63
C ALA A 26 5.68 -7.58 9.88
N VAL A 27 5.36 -8.70 10.53
CA VAL A 27 4.51 -9.74 9.94
C VAL A 27 3.09 -9.22 9.73
N ALA A 28 2.50 -8.53 10.70
CA ALA A 28 1.18 -7.93 10.56
C ALA A 28 1.16 -6.93 9.39
N TYR A 29 2.18 -6.08 9.29
CA TYR A 29 2.34 -5.15 8.18
C TYR A 29 2.47 -5.89 6.83
N PHE A 30 3.25 -6.98 6.77
CA PHE A 30 3.41 -7.78 5.56
C PHE A 30 2.07 -8.42 5.11
N VAL A 31 1.28 -8.93 6.06
CA VAL A 31 -0.04 -9.51 5.79
C VAL A 31 -1.01 -8.45 5.27
N VAL A 32 -0.99 -7.25 5.86
CA VAL A 32 -1.78 -6.10 5.39
C VAL A 32 -1.30 -5.61 4.03
N ALA A 33 0.01 -5.57 3.81
CA ALA A 33 0.61 -5.19 2.54
C ALA A 33 0.23 -6.17 1.43
N LEU A 34 0.10 -7.47 1.72
CA LEU A 34 -0.38 -8.49 0.79
C LEU A 34 -1.91 -8.49 0.62
N MET A 35 -2.66 -7.77 1.45
CA MET A 35 -4.13 -7.73 1.41
C MET A 35 -4.74 -7.47 0.03
N PRO A 36 -4.17 -6.58 -0.82
CA PRO A 36 -4.63 -6.39 -2.19
C PRO A 36 -4.52 -7.62 -3.08
N ALA A 37 -3.72 -8.63 -2.69
CA ALA A 37 -3.55 -9.88 -3.43
C ALA A 37 -4.38 -11.03 -2.82
N TRP A 38 -4.29 -11.29 -1.51
CA TRP A 38 -4.98 -12.44 -0.92
C TRP A 38 -6.50 -12.24 -0.76
N TRP A 39 -6.97 -11.01 -0.52
CA TRP A 39 -8.41 -10.73 -0.39
C TRP A 39 -9.20 -10.96 -1.69
N PRO A 40 -8.81 -10.41 -2.86
CA PRO A 40 -9.46 -10.76 -4.12
C PRO A 40 -9.25 -12.21 -4.51
N ALA A 41 -8.11 -12.84 -4.16
CA ALA A 41 -7.91 -14.27 -4.40
C ALA A 41 -8.93 -15.11 -3.61
N LEU A 42 -9.09 -14.85 -2.30
CA LEU A 42 -10.12 -15.51 -1.50
C LEU A 42 -11.49 -15.35 -2.13
N ARG A 43 -11.86 -14.17 -2.61
CA ARG A 43 -13.17 -13.93 -3.22
C ARG A 43 -13.33 -14.58 -4.60
N ALA A 44 -12.28 -14.57 -5.42
CA ALA A 44 -12.31 -15.15 -6.76
C ALA A 44 -12.33 -16.69 -6.73
N PHE A 45 -11.72 -17.29 -5.69
CA PHE A 45 -11.60 -18.73 -5.53
C PHE A 45 -12.62 -19.35 -4.55
N ARG A 46 -13.10 -18.62 -3.51
CA ARG A 46 -14.13 -19.12 -2.57
C ARG A 46 -15.50 -18.57 -2.95
N GLY A 47 -16.29 -19.39 -3.65
CA GLY A 47 -17.70 -19.15 -3.90
C GLY A 47 -18.33 -20.22 -4.81
N LYS A 48 -19.64 -20.46 -4.68
CA LYS A 48 -20.41 -21.36 -5.57
C LYS A 48 -20.44 -20.86 -7.03
N THR A 49 -20.23 -19.55 -7.22
CA THR A 49 -20.10 -18.88 -8.52
C THR A 49 -18.67 -18.39 -8.70
N ARG A 50 -17.79 -19.30 -9.13
CA ARG A 50 -16.38 -19.00 -9.43
C ARG A 50 -16.33 -17.91 -10.52
N LEU A 51 -15.54 -16.86 -10.30
CA LEU A 51 -15.41 -15.78 -11.29
C LEU A 51 -14.65 -16.29 -12.54
N PRO A 52 -15.02 -15.84 -13.75
CA PRO A 52 -14.28 -16.18 -14.96
C PRO A 52 -12.86 -15.59 -14.89
N ARG A 53 -11.83 -16.36 -15.26
CA ARG A 53 -10.40 -15.95 -15.24
C ARG A 53 -9.93 -15.33 -13.90
N PRO A 54 -9.92 -16.09 -12.79
CA PRO A 54 -9.67 -15.57 -11.44
C PRO A 54 -8.27 -14.99 -11.23
N PHE A 55 -7.23 -15.52 -11.90
CA PHE A 55 -5.88 -14.99 -11.81
C PHE A 55 -5.75 -13.57 -12.39
N LEU A 56 -6.37 -13.32 -13.54
CA LEU A 56 -6.39 -11.99 -14.16
C LEU A 56 -7.14 -10.98 -13.28
N PHE A 57 -8.24 -11.42 -12.63
CA PHE A 57 -8.96 -10.57 -11.70
C PHE A 57 -8.07 -10.12 -10.53
N VAL A 58 -7.37 -11.06 -9.88
CA VAL A 58 -6.45 -10.75 -8.78
C VAL A 58 -5.33 -9.83 -9.24
N GLY A 59 -4.73 -10.11 -10.40
CA GLY A 59 -3.66 -9.28 -10.98
C GLY A 59 -4.12 -7.85 -11.26
N VAL A 60 -5.30 -7.67 -11.86
CA VAL A 60 -5.85 -6.33 -12.16
C VAL A 60 -6.19 -5.57 -10.88
N VAL A 61 -6.79 -6.22 -9.88
CA VAL A 61 -7.09 -5.58 -8.59
C VAL A 61 -5.80 -5.16 -7.89
N ALA A 62 -4.80 -6.05 -7.81
CA ALA A 62 -3.52 -5.76 -7.20
C ALA A 62 -2.82 -4.59 -7.93
N ALA A 63 -2.73 -4.65 -9.26
CA ALA A 63 -2.12 -3.60 -10.07
C ALA A 63 -2.82 -2.24 -9.89
N LEU A 64 -4.16 -2.20 -9.84
CA LEU A 64 -4.88 -0.94 -9.60
C LEU A 64 -4.61 -0.40 -8.20
N VAL A 65 -4.67 -1.25 -7.17
CA VAL A 65 -4.50 -0.81 -5.78
C VAL A 65 -3.07 -0.31 -5.55
N TYR A 66 -2.06 -1.08 -5.96
CA TYR A 66 -0.67 -0.67 -5.84
C TYR A 66 -0.34 0.51 -6.75
N GLY A 67 -0.88 0.55 -7.97
CA GLY A 67 -0.67 1.65 -8.90
C GLY A 67 -1.23 2.97 -8.39
N VAL A 68 -2.45 2.97 -7.85
CA VAL A 68 -3.04 4.18 -7.23
C VAL A 68 -2.26 4.62 -6.01
N TYR A 69 -1.83 3.67 -5.17
CA TYR A 69 -1.02 3.97 -3.99
C TYR A 69 0.34 4.57 -4.36
N PHE A 70 1.01 3.98 -5.36
CA PHE A 70 2.27 4.49 -5.89
C PHE A 70 2.13 5.88 -6.48
N LEU A 71 1.09 6.09 -7.31
CA LEU A 71 0.80 7.39 -7.90
C LEU A 71 0.53 8.44 -6.82
N TRP A 72 -0.23 8.09 -5.79
CA TRP A 72 -0.48 8.97 -4.65
C TRP A 72 0.82 9.33 -3.92
N GLY A 73 1.72 8.36 -3.73
CA GLY A 73 3.07 8.61 -3.22
C GLY A 73 3.86 9.59 -4.10
N CYS A 74 3.87 9.39 -5.41
CA CYS A 74 4.57 10.29 -6.33
C CYS A 74 3.99 11.70 -6.35
N ILE A 75 2.66 11.85 -6.26
CA ILE A 75 1.99 13.16 -6.35
C ILE A 75 2.04 13.90 -5.01
N VAL A 76 1.94 13.19 -3.88
CA VAL A 76 1.81 13.82 -2.55
C VAL A 76 3.12 13.79 -1.80
N LEU A 77 3.71 12.61 -1.60
CA LEU A 77 4.93 12.46 -0.78
C LEU A 77 6.14 13.10 -1.45
N LEU A 78 6.31 12.94 -2.76
CA LEU A 78 7.50 13.43 -3.47
C LEU A 78 7.63 14.96 -3.41
N PRO A 79 6.56 15.76 -3.67
CA PRO A 79 6.63 17.21 -3.49
C PRO A 79 6.75 17.63 -2.02
N LEU A 80 6.15 16.88 -1.10
CA LEU A 80 6.26 17.14 0.34
C LEU A 80 7.72 17.00 0.81
N GLU A 81 8.38 15.91 0.44
CA GLU A 81 9.78 15.65 0.76
C GLU A 81 10.69 16.69 0.09
N ALA A 82 10.43 17.03 -1.17
CA ALA A 82 11.16 18.10 -1.85
C ALA A 82 11.01 19.44 -1.09
N TYR A 83 9.81 19.79 -0.64
CA TYR A 83 9.58 20.98 0.18
C TYR A 83 10.34 20.92 1.52
N ARG A 84 10.28 19.76 2.21
CA ARG A 84 10.94 19.55 3.51
C ARG A 84 12.46 19.71 3.41
N ILE A 85 13.07 19.17 2.35
CA ILE A 85 14.53 19.15 2.17
C ILE A 85 15.03 20.49 1.64
N PHE A 86 14.36 21.08 0.64
CA PHE A 86 14.91 22.24 -0.07
C PHE A 86 14.34 23.58 0.39
N ILE A 87 13.06 23.64 0.80
CA ILE A 87 12.33 24.91 1.01
C ILE A 87 12.21 25.25 2.50
N ALA A 88 11.86 24.27 3.34
CA ALA A 88 11.69 24.46 4.79
C ALA A 88 12.93 25.03 5.52
N PRO A 89 14.18 24.54 5.29
CA PRO A 89 15.34 25.09 5.99
C PRO A 89 15.66 26.53 5.58
N GLN A 90 15.39 26.90 4.33
CA GLN A 90 15.62 28.26 3.83
C GLN A 90 14.62 29.27 4.45
N LEU A 91 13.35 28.86 4.59
CA LEU A 91 12.32 29.67 5.27
C LEU A 91 12.62 29.87 6.76
N ALA A 92 13.11 28.81 7.43
CA ALA A 92 13.51 28.89 8.83
C ALA A 92 14.71 29.84 9.03
N ALA A 93 15.71 29.77 8.14
CA ALA A 93 16.87 30.66 8.16
C ALA A 93 16.50 32.13 7.89
N ALA A 94 15.45 32.38 7.09
CA ALA A 94 14.94 33.71 6.80
C ALA A 94 14.06 34.32 7.90
N GLY A 95 13.81 33.61 9.02
CA GLY A 95 13.00 34.10 10.13
C GLY A 95 11.51 34.25 9.82
N LEU A 96 11.02 33.67 8.71
CA LEU A 96 9.63 33.76 8.29
C LEU A 96 8.82 32.57 8.84
N PRO A 97 7.90 32.77 9.80
CA PRO A 97 7.14 31.69 10.43
C PRO A 97 6.04 31.08 9.52
N HIS A 98 5.85 31.61 8.31
CA HIS A 98 4.77 31.23 7.39
C HIS A 98 4.85 29.78 6.87
N GLY A 99 5.97 29.08 7.08
CA GLY A 99 6.13 27.65 6.74
C GLY A 99 5.89 26.67 7.90
N ALA A 100 5.75 27.14 9.15
CA ALA A 100 5.74 26.27 10.34
C ALA A 100 4.52 25.34 10.42
N TRP A 101 3.37 25.76 9.88
CA TRP A 101 2.17 24.93 9.81
C TRP A 101 2.31 23.82 8.76
N LEU A 102 2.98 24.09 7.63
CA LEU A 102 3.25 23.09 6.60
C LEU A 102 4.21 22.02 7.12
N VAL A 103 5.26 22.45 7.84
CA VAL A 103 6.25 21.55 8.47
C VAL A 103 5.60 20.70 9.56
N ARG A 104 4.70 21.26 10.38
CA ARG A 104 3.91 20.48 11.36
C ARG A 104 2.95 19.49 10.69
N GLY A 105 2.29 19.89 9.60
CA GLY A 105 1.46 18.99 8.80
C GLY A 105 2.29 17.84 8.21
N LEU A 106 3.49 18.15 7.74
CA LEU A 106 4.50 17.20 7.26
C LEU A 106 4.94 16.21 8.34
N ASP A 107 5.17 16.67 9.57
CA ASP A 107 5.54 15.78 10.67
C ASP A 107 4.36 14.92 11.14
N LEU A 108 3.13 15.43 11.08
CA LEU A 108 1.91 14.64 11.31
C LEU A 108 1.71 13.56 10.23
N VAL A 109 1.93 13.92 8.97
CA VAL A 109 1.86 12.98 7.84
C VAL A 109 3.02 11.98 7.89
N GLY A 110 4.22 12.41 8.27
CA GLY A 110 5.37 11.53 8.47
C GLY A 110 5.16 10.56 9.64
N GLY A 111 4.57 11.03 10.75
CA GLY A 111 4.36 10.23 11.96
C GLY A 111 3.15 9.30 11.90
N TYR A 112 2.02 9.77 11.36
CA TYR A 112 0.74 9.04 11.35
C TYR A 112 0.17 8.77 9.96
N GLY A 113 0.79 9.29 8.90
CA GLY A 113 0.33 9.08 7.53
C GLY A 113 0.31 7.61 7.14
N TRP A 114 1.16 6.76 7.73
CA TRP A 114 1.14 5.32 7.51
C TRP A 114 -0.18 4.66 7.97
N LEU A 115 -0.81 5.13 9.05
CA LEU A 115 -2.11 4.63 9.51
C LEU A 115 -3.22 5.03 8.54
N VAL A 116 -3.21 6.30 8.12
CA VAL A 116 -4.18 6.83 7.17
C VAL A 116 -4.03 6.12 5.82
N ALA A 117 -2.79 5.93 5.37
CA ALA A 117 -2.48 5.24 4.13
C ALA A 117 -2.90 3.76 4.18
N ALA A 118 -2.64 3.06 5.29
CA ALA A 118 -3.10 1.68 5.49
C ALA A 118 -4.63 1.58 5.49
N ALA A 119 -5.33 2.49 6.17
CA ALA A 119 -6.78 2.54 6.19
C ALA A 119 -7.37 2.81 4.79
N ILE A 120 -6.82 3.80 4.07
CA ILE A 120 -7.20 4.10 2.69
C ILE A 120 -6.97 2.88 1.80
N GLN A 121 -5.81 2.23 1.90
CA GLN A 121 -5.48 1.04 1.13
C GLN A 121 -6.46 -0.10 1.40
N LEU A 122 -6.85 -0.32 2.65
CA LEU A 122 -7.85 -1.31 3.05
C LEU A 122 -9.22 -1.02 2.44
N VAL A 123 -9.71 0.21 2.62
CA VAL A 123 -11.01 0.65 2.09
C VAL A 123 -11.03 0.55 0.57
N PHE A 124 -9.97 1.03 -0.09
CA PHE A 124 -9.84 1.02 -1.54
C PHE A 124 -9.78 -0.41 -2.07
N THR A 125 -8.99 -1.29 -1.44
CA THR A 125 -8.93 -2.72 -1.79
C THR A 125 -10.29 -3.39 -1.72
N VAL A 126 -11.01 -3.22 -0.60
CA VAL A 126 -12.33 -3.84 -0.40
C VAL A 126 -13.35 -3.29 -1.38
N TRP A 127 -13.37 -1.97 -1.56
CA TRP A 127 -14.29 -1.29 -2.48
C TRP A 127 -14.03 -1.67 -3.93
N LEU A 128 -12.78 -1.63 -4.38
CA LEU A 128 -12.39 -1.98 -5.74
C LEU A 128 -12.67 -3.45 -6.04
N THR A 129 -12.31 -4.36 -5.13
CA THR A 129 -12.62 -5.79 -5.25
C THR A 129 -14.12 -6.02 -5.37
N ARG A 130 -14.95 -5.35 -4.55
CA ARG A 130 -16.41 -5.44 -4.62
C ARG A 130 -16.96 -4.93 -5.95
N ARG A 131 -16.50 -3.77 -6.39
CA ARG A 131 -16.99 -3.08 -7.58
C ARG A 131 -16.58 -3.83 -8.84
N LEU A 132 -15.32 -4.25 -8.93
CA LEU A 132 -14.80 -4.97 -10.07
C LEU A 132 -15.40 -6.38 -10.15
N ALA A 133 -15.54 -7.11 -9.04
CA ALA A 133 -16.15 -8.45 -9.04
C ALA A 133 -17.57 -8.46 -9.64
N ARG A 134 -18.36 -7.40 -9.43
CA ARG A 134 -19.71 -7.28 -10.01
C ARG A 134 -19.69 -7.08 -11.52
N ARG A 135 -18.69 -6.37 -12.05
CA ARG A 135 -18.57 -6.06 -13.49
C ARG A 135 -17.71 -7.06 -14.26
N TRP A 136 -16.92 -7.86 -13.55
CA TRP A 136 -15.94 -8.76 -14.13
C TRP A 136 -16.51 -9.75 -15.16
N PRO A 137 -17.67 -10.40 -14.93
CA PRO A 137 -18.25 -11.30 -15.93
C PRO A 137 -18.58 -10.58 -17.25
N SER A 138 -19.09 -9.35 -17.18
CA SER A 138 -19.39 -8.52 -18.36
C SER A 138 -18.12 -8.08 -19.09
N ILE A 139 -17.06 -7.73 -18.35
CA ILE A 139 -15.75 -7.40 -18.94
C ILE A 139 -15.15 -8.62 -19.65
N CYS A 140 -15.20 -9.80 -19.03
CA CYS A 140 -14.73 -11.03 -19.66
C CYS A 140 -15.54 -11.38 -20.90
N ALA A 141 -16.87 -11.24 -20.86
CA ALA A 141 -17.73 -11.49 -22.02
C ALA A 141 -17.44 -10.53 -23.18
N ALA A 142 -17.22 -9.25 -22.89
CA ALA A 142 -16.82 -8.27 -23.91
C ALA A 142 -15.44 -8.58 -24.50
N LEU A 143 -14.46 -8.96 -23.68
CA LEU A 143 -13.13 -9.34 -24.14
C LEU A 143 -13.17 -10.57 -25.06
N SER A 144 -13.97 -11.58 -24.74
CA SER A 144 -14.15 -12.75 -25.59
C SER A 144 -14.90 -12.45 -26.90
N ALA A 145 -15.72 -11.40 -26.94
CA ALA A 145 -16.43 -10.99 -28.15
C ALA A 145 -15.54 -10.18 -29.12
N VAL A 146 -14.44 -9.60 -28.61
CA VAL A 146 -13.48 -8.81 -29.39
C VAL A 146 -12.36 -9.68 -29.97
N GLU A 147 -12.09 -10.85 -29.39
CA GLU A 147 -11.07 -11.77 -29.87
C GLU A 147 -11.52 -12.38 -31.22
N PRO A 148 -10.87 -12.05 -32.36
CA PRO A 148 -11.25 -12.61 -33.65
C PRO A 148 -11.11 -14.14 -33.62
N PRO A 149 -11.93 -14.88 -34.38
CA PRO A 149 -11.83 -16.34 -34.42
C PRO A 149 -10.38 -16.70 -34.78
N GLN A 150 -9.70 -17.37 -33.85
CA GLN A 150 -8.37 -17.89 -34.10
C GLN A 150 -8.51 -18.94 -35.21
N ALA A 151 -8.00 -18.59 -36.39
CA ALA A 151 -7.85 -19.47 -37.54
C ALA A 151 -6.71 -20.47 -37.32
#